data_AF-A8H4P4-F1
#
_entry.id   AF-A8H4P4-F1
#
_cell.length_a   1.000
_cell.length_b   1.000
_cell.length_c   1.000
_cell.angle_alpha   90.00
_cell.angle_beta   90.00
_cell.angle_gamma   90.00
#
_symmetry.space_group_name_H-M   'P 1'
#
loop_
_entity.id
_entity.type
_entity.pdbx_description
1 polymer ?
#
loop_
_entity_poly.entity_id
_entity_poly.type
_entity_poly.pdbx_seq_one_letter_code
_entity_poly.pdbx_strand_id
1 'polypeptide(L)'
;MQLPPVIPLFDSIDYIQIGNPLVNQHITQLSLGDLDEAGLVFEHATDWLFEQKYNENNYKAYRSELTTFLHWCFDVIKLNVSAIGRREVGLYIEYCKNPPTELIGYFNVAQFKQDKTSDERTPNPAWLPFRGKKVDGQIQPYALSDSALKTKVAILSSFYSYLMGEDYCEKNPAQMWLNKSRFSSRQKYRLNTDDDNQLAFTELQWSYIMSTVEKLAKAQPELHQRSLFLIKLIYSCYLRVSEVSARAGFSPVMSQFKQNRQTGIWSFYIPKSKGGKSRSVAVSKALIDALTQYRSYLKLSPLPTSNEQHPLIVRQKAAGRGREVGNLNANLGIRQIREEVDKIIVIAANSIETDGFCEDALQMRGLSIHNIRHTGITHDININGRPLSHVQADAGHESIDTTSQYLHTTQIERHESAQNKPLDYLQGIE
;
A
#
# COMPACT_ATOMS: atom_id res chain seq x y z
N MET A 1 21.71 24.64 -16.98
CA MET A 1 22.42 23.90 -15.91
C MET A 1 22.68 22.50 -16.44
N GLN A 2 23.91 21.98 -16.39
CA GLN A 2 24.21 20.62 -16.87
C GLN A 2 23.59 19.61 -15.90
N LEU A 3 22.71 18.73 -16.36
CA LEU A 3 22.11 17.67 -15.53
C LEU A 3 23.09 16.49 -15.39
N PRO A 4 23.06 15.75 -14.27
CA PRO A 4 23.81 14.50 -14.15
C PRO A 4 23.31 13.45 -15.17
N PRO A 5 24.13 12.43 -15.49
CA PRO A 5 23.72 11.34 -16.37
C PRO A 5 22.56 10.52 -15.78
N VAL A 6 22.40 10.54 -14.46
CA VAL A 6 21.28 9.96 -13.73
C VAL A 6 20.72 10.99 -12.78
N ILE A 7 19.42 11.27 -12.88
CA ILE A 7 18.77 12.22 -11.99
C ILE A 7 18.60 11.55 -10.61
N PRO A 8 19.22 12.08 -9.54
CA PRO A 8 18.92 11.63 -8.18
C PRO A 8 17.48 11.98 -7.86
N LEU A 9 16.75 11.06 -7.24
CA LEU A 9 15.31 11.20 -7.04
C LEU A 9 14.93 11.77 -5.67
N PHE A 10 15.60 11.34 -4.61
CA PHE A 10 15.22 11.69 -3.24
C PHE A 10 16.31 12.52 -2.58
N ASP A 11 15.96 13.64 -1.92
CA ASP A 11 16.93 14.51 -1.24
C ASP A 11 17.32 13.96 0.16
N SER A 12 17.97 14.74 1.04
CA SER A 12 18.20 14.36 2.43
C SER A 12 16.93 14.46 3.27
N ILE A 13 16.98 13.91 4.50
CA ILE A 13 15.85 13.82 5.43
C ILE A 13 15.13 15.17 5.60
N ASP A 14 15.89 16.26 5.74
CA ASP A 14 15.33 17.60 5.96
C ASP A 14 14.56 18.16 4.76
N TYR A 15 14.82 17.65 3.55
CA TYR A 15 14.29 18.19 2.29
C TYR A 15 13.38 17.22 1.54
N ILE A 16 13.27 15.97 1.99
CA ILE A 16 12.53 14.94 1.24
C ILE A 16 11.05 15.29 1.04
N GLN A 17 10.41 15.97 2.01
CA GLN A 17 9.02 16.40 1.91
C GLN A 17 8.81 17.71 1.12
N ILE A 18 9.88 18.49 0.92
CA ILE A 18 9.82 19.74 0.15
C ILE A 18 9.76 19.42 -1.36
N GLY A 19 10.42 18.32 -1.75
CA GLY A 19 10.54 17.91 -3.15
C GLY A 19 11.51 18.79 -3.93
N ASN A 20 11.89 18.33 -5.12
CA ASN A 20 12.80 19.06 -5.99
C ASN A 20 12.09 19.37 -7.32
N PRO A 21 11.99 20.63 -7.76
CA PRO A 21 11.27 20.99 -8.99
C PRO A 21 11.76 20.25 -10.24
N LEU A 22 13.08 20.04 -10.37
CA LEU A 22 13.66 19.33 -11.52
C LEU A 22 13.32 17.84 -11.49
N VAL A 23 13.34 17.22 -10.30
CA VAL A 23 12.91 15.83 -10.13
C VAL A 23 11.41 15.70 -10.42
N ASN A 24 10.58 16.59 -9.88
CA ASN A 24 9.14 16.57 -10.09
C ASN A 24 8.80 16.73 -11.58
N GLN A 25 9.51 17.60 -12.30
CA GLN A 25 9.35 17.75 -13.75
C GLN A 25 9.73 16.48 -14.50
N HIS A 26 10.86 15.85 -14.14
CA HIS A 26 11.30 14.58 -14.73
C HIS A 26 10.27 13.47 -14.49
N ILE A 27 9.82 13.28 -13.24
CA ILE A 27 8.78 12.30 -12.91
C ILE A 27 7.48 12.57 -13.66
N THR A 28 7.08 13.84 -13.78
CA THR A 28 5.89 14.23 -14.55
C THR A 28 6.03 13.84 -16.03
N GLN A 29 7.21 14.05 -16.64
CA GLN A 29 7.47 13.65 -18.01
C GLN A 29 7.37 12.13 -18.20
N LEU A 30 7.89 11.34 -17.26
CA LEU A 30 7.75 9.88 -17.27
C LEU A 30 6.28 9.47 -17.19
N SER A 31 5.51 10.09 -16.29
CA SER A 31 4.07 9.82 -16.12
C SER A 31 3.18 10.25 -17.29
N LEU A 32 3.65 11.18 -18.11
CA LEU A 32 2.96 11.55 -19.36
C LEU A 32 3.28 10.59 -20.52
N GLY A 33 4.33 9.77 -20.38
CA GLY A 33 4.73 8.77 -21.36
C GLY A 33 4.17 7.38 -21.03
N ASP A 34 4.98 6.35 -21.30
CA ASP A 34 4.60 4.94 -21.10
C ASP A 34 4.67 4.47 -19.63
N LEU A 35 5.13 5.34 -18.72
CA LEU A 35 5.31 5.06 -17.29
C LEU A 35 4.31 5.85 -16.44
N ASP A 36 3.03 5.63 -16.72
CA ASP A 36 1.88 6.32 -16.12
C ASP A 36 1.82 6.21 -14.57
N GLU A 37 2.50 5.22 -13.99
CA GLU A 37 2.59 5.02 -12.54
C GLU A 37 3.81 5.69 -11.89
N ALA A 38 4.72 6.31 -12.66
CA ALA A 38 5.97 6.86 -12.13
C ALA A 38 5.76 7.90 -11.02
N GLY A 39 4.76 8.77 -11.13
CA GLY A 39 4.41 9.73 -10.10
C GLY A 39 3.91 9.07 -8.81
N LEU A 40 3.08 8.03 -8.93
CA LEU A 40 2.53 7.32 -7.78
C LEU A 40 3.60 6.53 -7.03
N VAL A 41 4.48 5.80 -7.75
CA VAL A 41 5.56 5.06 -7.08
C VAL A 41 6.60 6.01 -6.47
N PHE A 42 6.81 7.19 -7.05
CA PHE A 42 7.69 8.21 -6.48
C PHE A 42 7.12 8.79 -5.18
N GLU A 43 5.80 9.01 -5.10
CA GLU A 43 5.10 9.40 -3.87
C GLU A 43 5.27 8.33 -2.79
N HIS A 44 4.98 7.06 -3.11
CA HIS A 44 5.17 5.93 -2.18
C HIS A 44 6.62 5.80 -1.70
N ALA A 45 7.60 5.92 -2.59
CA ALA A 45 9.01 5.86 -2.21
C ALA A 45 9.42 7.05 -1.32
N THR A 46 8.85 8.23 -1.55
CA THR A 46 9.07 9.42 -0.73
C THR A 46 8.51 9.24 0.68
N ASP A 47 7.28 8.74 0.79
CA ASP A 47 6.62 8.47 2.06
C ASP A 47 7.37 7.40 2.86
N TRP A 48 7.70 6.27 2.22
CA TRP A 48 8.46 5.21 2.87
C TRP A 48 9.84 5.65 3.36
N LEU A 49 10.56 6.45 2.58
CA LEU A 49 11.83 7.02 3.02
C LEU A 49 11.65 8.01 4.17
N PHE A 50 10.57 8.79 4.20
CA PHE A 50 10.29 9.72 5.29
C PHE A 50 10.01 9.01 6.62
N GLU A 51 9.39 7.83 6.60
CA GLU A 51 9.22 6.99 7.79
C GLU A 51 10.57 6.61 8.44
N GLN A 52 11.63 6.51 7.64
CA GLN A 52 12.98 6.18 8.11
C GLN A 52 13.78 7.37 8.65
N LYS A 53 13.17 8.56 8.77
CA LYS A 53 13.86 9.79 9.20
C LYS A 53 14.55 9.69 10.57
N TYR A 54 14.10 8.77 11.43
CA TYR A 54 14.67 8.56 12.75
C TYR A 54 15.92 7.65 12.73
N ASN A 55 16.22 7.01 11.61
CA ASN A 55 17.41 6.17 11.43
C ASN A 55 18.17 6.61 10.17
N GLU A 56 19.14 7.50 10.35
CA GLU A 56 19.92 8.10 9.27
C GLU A 56 20.67 7.06 8.42
N ASN A 57 21.14 5.97 9.03
CA ASN A 57 21.86 4.91 8.32
C ASN A 57 20.91 4.12 7.40
N ASN A 58 19.74 3.74 7.90
CA ASN A 58 18.71 3.09 7.08
C ASN A 58 18.25 4.00 5.95
N TYR A 59 17.98 5.27 6.26
CA TYR A 59 17.59 6.26 5.27
C TYR A 59 18.59 6.37 4.12
N LYS A 60 19.89 6.52 4.42
CA LYS A 60 20.95 6.61 3.39
C LYS A 60 21.02 5.35 2.52
N ALA A 61 20.94 4.17 3.14
CA ALA A 61 20.98 2.90 2.43
C ALA A 61 19.76 2.73 1.51
N TYR A 62 18.55 2.97 2.03
CA TYR A 62 17.30 2.82 1.28
C TYR A 62 17.22 3.84 0.16
N ARG A 63 17.53 5.10 0.44
CA ARG A 63 17.58 6.17 -0.56
C ARG A 63 18.51 5.82 -1.72
N SER A 64 19.73 5.34 -1.42
CA SER A 64 20.69 4.98 -2.46
C SER A 64 20.18 3.84 -3.33
N GLU A 65 19.55 2.82 -2.72
CA GLU A 65 19.02 1.68 -3.45
C GLU A 65 17.79 2.05 -4.28
N LEU A 66 16.81 2.75 -3.72
CA LEU A 66 15.62 3.18 -4.44
C LEU A 66 15.96 4.08 -5.62
N THR A 67 16.91 5.02 -5.45
CA THR A 67 17.36 5.86 -6.56
C THR A 67 17.93 5.02 -7.70
N THR A 68 18.76 4.02 -7.37
CA THR A 68 19.38 3.13 -8.38
C THR A 68 18.34 2.26 -9.07
N PHE A 69 17.42 1.67 -8.29
CA PHE A 69 16.38 0.78 -8.78
C PHE A 69 15.35 1.52 -9.65
N LEU A 70 14.85 2.67 -9.20
CA LEU A 70 13.86 3.44 -9.95
C LEU A 70 14.46 4.05 -11.23
N HIS A 71 15.71 4.51 -11.20
CA HIS A 71 16.41 4.87 -12.43
C HIS A 71 16.48 3.70 -13.43
N TRP A 72 16.81 2.50 -12.96
CA TRP A 72 16.80 1.32 -13.83
C TRP A 72 15.40 1.03 -14.39
N CYS A 73 14.35 1.11 -13.56
CA CYS A 73 12.96 0.96 -14.01
C CYS A 73 12.58 1.99 -15.07
N PHE A 74 12.89 3.26 -14.85
CA PHE A 74 12.40 4.37 -15.66
C PHE A 74 13.20 4.59 -16.94
N ASP A 75 14.53 4.57 -16.85
CA ASP A 75 15.39 5.00 -17.94
C ASP A 75 16.01 3.81 -18.69
N VAL A 76 16.22 2.67 -18.02
CA VAL A 76 16.92 1.51 -18.60
C VAL A 76 15.96 0.48 -19.15
N ILE A 77 15.10 -0.12 -18.32
CA ILE A 77 14.16 -1.16 -18.76
C ILE A 77 12.80 -0.59 -19.22
N LYS A 78 12.47 0.64 -18.82
CA LYS A 78 11.23 1.35 -19.16
C LYS A 78 9.97 0.55 -18.82
N LEU A 79 9.90 0.04 -17.58
CA LEU A 79 8.72 -0.66 -17.05
C LEU A 79 8.25 -0.02 -15.75
N ASN A 80 6.93 0.06 -15.58
CA ASN A 80 6.31 0.39 -14.31
C ASN A 80 6.76 -0.58 -13.22
N VAL A 81 6.94 -0.08 -12.00
CA VAL A 81 7.41 -0.87 -10.85
C VAL A 81 6.44 -2.02 -10.54
N SER A 82 5.13 -1.80 -10.73
CA SER A 82 4.10 -2.82 -10.58
C SER A 82 4.21 -3.99 -11.57
N ALA A 83 4.88 -3.80 -12.72
CA ALA A 83 5.07 -4.81 -13.76
C ALA A 83 6.36 -5.63 -13.58
N ILE A 84 7.21 -5.27 -12.63
CA ILE A 84 8.47 -5.97 -12.38
C ILE A 84 8.20 -7.35 -11.80
N GLY A 85 8.58 -8.39 -12.57
CA GLY A 85 8.55 -9.77 -12.14
C GLY A 85 9.89 -10.24 -11.58
N ARG A 86 9.93 -11.51 -11.18
CA ARG A 86 11.17 -12.17 -10.74
C ARG A 86 12.26 -12.15 -11.81
N ARG A 87 11.88 -12.24 -13.10
CA ARG A 87 12.83 -12.22 -14.23
C ARG A 87 13.52 -10.86 -14.31
N GLU A 88 12.74 -9.80 -14.23
CA GLU A 88 13.19 -8.42 -14.28
C GLU A 88 14.09 -8.10 -13.08
N VAL A 89 13.78 -8.59 -11.87
CA VAL A 89 14.72 -8.49 -10.73
C VAL A 89 16.07 -9.16 -11.05
N GLY A 90 16.07 -10.29 -11.75
CA GLY A 90 17.31 -10.91 -12.24
C GLY A 90 18.10 -9.99 -13.18
N LEU A 91 17.42 -9.28 -14.10
CA LEU A 91 18.04 -8.30 -14.99
C LEU A 91 18.60 -7.09 -14.24
N TYR A 92 17.87 -6.60 -13.24
CA TYR A 92 18.34 -5.51 -12.36
C TYR A 92 19.63 -5.89 -11.61
N ILE A 93 19.72 -7.15 -11.16
CA ILE A 93 20.91 -7.65 -10.47
C ILE A 93 22.11 -7.74 -11.42
N GLU A 94 21.91 -8.20 -12.65
CA GLU A 94 22.98 -8.21 -13.65
C GLU A 94 23.42 -6.79 -14.03
N TYR A 95 22.48 -5.84 -14.11
CA TYR A 95 22.77 -4.42 -14.27
C TYR A 95 23.60 -3.87 -13.09
N CYS A 96 23.26 -4.24 -11.85
CA CYS A 96 24.03 -3.83 -10.67
C CYS A 96 25.43 -4.43 -10.61
N LYS A 97 25.64 -5.63 -11.16
CA LYS A 97 26.98 -6.26 -11.23
C LYS A 97 27.83 -5.67 -12.34
N ASN A 98 27.20 -5.30 -13.46
CA ASN A 98 27.85 -4.80 -14.67
C ASN A 98 27.24 -3.46 -15.09
N PRO A 99 27.34 -2.40 -14.26
CA PRO A 99 26.77 -1.11 -14.61
C PRO A 99 27.59 -0.45 -15.74
N PRO A 100 26.95 0.40 -16.58
CA PRO A 100 27.66 1.22 -17.55
C PRO A 100 28.76 2.05 -16.88
N THR A 101 29.92 2.16 -17.53
CA THR A 101 31.13 2.79 -16.96
C THR A 101 30.92 4.25 -16.56
N GLU A 102 30.09 4.96 -17.32
CA GLU A 102 29.68 6.35 -17.09
C GLU A 102 28.85 6.54 -15.82
N LEU A 103 28.32 5.46 -15.24
CA LEU A 103 27.53 5.46 -14.01
C LEU A 103 28.36 5.10 -12.77
N ILE A 104 29.67 4.92 -12.92
CA ILE A 104 30.58 4.51 -11.85
C ILE A 104 31.40 5.70 -11.35
N GLY A 105 31.10 6.14 -10.12
CA GLY A 105 31.87 7.14 -9.40
C GLY A 105 32.96 6.53 -8.51
N TYR A 106 34.08 7.23 -8.36
CA TYR A 106 35.21 6.80 -7.53
C TYR A 106 35.42 7.65 -6.27
N PHE A 107 34.54 8.63 -6.03
CA PHE A 107 34.59 9.54 -4.90
C PHE A 107 33.21 9.68 -4.26
N ASN A 108 33.18 10.16 -3.01
CA ASN A 108 31.91 10.47 -2.37
C ASN A 108 31.40 11.83 -2.83
N VAL A 109 30.25 11.82 -3.50
CA VAL A 109 29.63 13.01 -4.06
C VAL A 109 28.20 13.07 -3.53
N ALA A 110 27.78 14.24 -3.03
CA ALA A 110 26.40 14.45 -2.60
C ALA A 110 25.46 14.42 -3.80
N GLN A 111 24.28 13.80 -3.66
CA GLN A 111 23.27 13.72 -4.72
C GLN A 111 22.73 15.11 -5.13
N PHE A 112 22.56 16.02 -4.16
CA PHE A 112 22.07 17.37 -4.39
C PHE A 112 23.08 18.38 -3.85
N LYS A 113 23.14 19.55 -4.48
CA LYS A 113 23.94 20.70 -4.07
C LYS A 113 23.04 21.92 -3.91
N GLN A 114 23.38 22.81 -3.00
CA GLN A 114 22.69 24.10 -2.87
C GLN A 114 23.28 25.08 -3.88
N ASP A 115 22.43 25.68 -4.70
CA ASP A 115 22.81 26.77 -5.59
C ASP A 115 22.96 28.05 -4.77
N LYS A 116 24.16 28.62 -4.78
CA LYS A 116 24.48 29.83 -4.02
C LYS A 116 23.75 31.07 -4.53
N THR A 117 23.18 31.03 -5.74
CA THR A 117 22.55 32.18 -6.38
C THR A 117 21.03 32.21 -6.20
N SER A 118 20.37 31.05 -6.22
CA SER A 118 18.90 30.94 -6.03
C SER A 118 18.49 30.40 -4.66
N ASP A 119 19.45 29.94 -3.84
CA ASP A 119 19.22 29.19 -2.60
C ASP A 119 18.46 27.87 -2.81
N GLU A 120 18.27 27.44 -4.06
CA GLU A 120 17.58 26.21 -4.41
C GLU A 120 18.53 25.02 -4.41
N ARG A 121 18.02 23.84 -4.03
CA ARG A 121 18.78 22.58 -4.15
C ARG A 121 18.64 22.02 -5.55
N THR A 122 19.75 21.69 -6.19
CA THR A 122 19.78 21.16 -7.56
C THR A 122 20.51 19.82 -7.60
N PRO A 123 20.11 18.90 -8.51
CA PRO A 123 20.86 17.67 -8.75
C PRO A 123 22.33 17.94 -9.01
N ASN A 124 23.20 17.19 -8.34
CA ASN A 124 24.64 17.36 -8.48
C ASN A 124 25.12 16.66 -9.77
N PRO A 125 25.68 17.39 -10.75
CA PRO A 125 26.09 16.80 -12.04
C PRO A 125 27.21 15.76 -11.92
N ALA A 126 27.98 15.80 -10.83
CA ALA A 126 29.08 14.88 -10.56
C ALA A 126 28.66 13.61 -9.79
N TRP A 127 27.40 13.53 -9.35
CA TRP A 127 26.92 12.34 -8.62
C TRP A 127 26.64 11.19 -9.59
N LEU A 128 27.02 9.98 -9.17
CA LEU A 128 26.82 8.74 -9.92
C LEU A 128 26.31 7.61 -8.99
N PRO A 129 25.43 6.72 -9.47
CA PRO A 129 24.74 5.73 -8.63
C PRO A 129 25.63 4.56 -8.18
N PHE A 130 26.66 4.20 -8.94
CA PHE A 130 27.57 3.10 -8.59
C PHE A 130 28.89 3.60 -8.05
N ARG A 131 29.45 2.85 -7.08
CA ARG A 131 30.73 3.19 -6.43
C ARG A 131 31.81 2.18 -6.78
N GLY A 132 32.78 2.63 -7.55
CA GLY A 132 34.02 1.90 -7.83
C GLY A 132 35.05 2.09 -6.71
N LYS A 133 36.11 1.28 -6.76
CA LYS A 133 37.25 1.37 -5.82
C LYS A 133 38.48 1.93 -6.53
N LYS A 134 39.28 2.69 -5.78
CA LYS A 134 40.65 3.05 -6.15
C LYS A 134 41.60 2.51 -5.09
N VAL A 135 42.66 1.85 -5.52
CA VAL A 135 43.77 1.39 -4.67
C VAL A 135 45.02 2.04 -5.21
N ASP A 136 45.75 2.76 -4.37
CA ASP A 136 46.97 3.51 -4.74
C ASP A 136 46.78 4.44 -5.96
N GLY A 137 45.62 5.09 -6.04
CA GLY A 137 45.26 6.00 -7.13
C GLY A 137 44.79 5.32 -8.42
N GLN A 138 44.93 3.99 -8.54
CA GLN A 138 44.52 3.23 -9.71
C GLN A 138 43.08 2.73 -9.60
N ILE A 139 42.32 2.94 -10.68
CA ILE A 139 40.94 2.45 -10.81
C ILE A 139 40.94 0.93 -10.84
N GLN A 140 40.18 0.32 -9.94
CA GLN A 140 39.96 -1.12 -9.93
C GLN A 140 38.72 -1.46 -10.78
N PRO A 141 38.66 -2.67 -11.38
CA PRO A 141 37.44 -3.18 -11.98
C PRO A 141 36.29 -3.12 -10.99
N TYR A 142 35.12 -2.71 -11.46
CA TYR A 142 33.93 -2.69 -10.61
C TYR A 142 33.57 -4.11 -10.19
N ALA A 143 33.33 -4.29 -8.90
CA ALA A 143 32.90 -5.55 -8.33
C ALA A 143 31.91 -5.30 -7.22
N LEU A 144 30.72 -5.89 -7.35
CA LEU A 144 29.69 -5.89 -6.32
C LEU A 144 29.88 -7.13 -5.43
N SER A 145 30.13 -6.94 -4.14
CA SER A 145 30.27 -8.07 -3.21
C SER A 145 28.92 -8.76 -2.97
N ASP A 146 28.96 -10.05 -2.62
CA ASP A 146 27.76 -10.81 -2.26
C ASP A 146 27.01 -10.20 -1.07
N SER A 147 27.74 -9.64 -0.10
CA SER A 147 27.15 -8.92 1.03
C SER A 147 26.38 -7.67 0.58
N ALA A 148 26.97 -6.85 -0.29
CA ALA A 148 26.32 -5.66 -0.82
C ALA A 148 25.11 -6.03 -1.68
N LEU A 149 25.24 -7.05 -2.54
CA LEU A 149 24.12 -7.54 -3.35
C LEU A 149 22.96 -8.03 -2.47
N LYS A 150 23.24 -8.79 -1.41
CA LYS A 150 22.22 -9.25 -0.47
C LYS A 150 21.51 -8.08 0.20
N THR A 151 22.23 -7.05 0.61
CA THR A 151 21.64 -5.82 1.17
C THR A 151 20.75 -5.10 0.16
N LYS A 152 21.20 -4.94 -1.09
CA LYS A 152 20.40 -4.32 -2.16
C LYS A 152 19.06 -5.03 -2.36
N VAL A 153 19.09 -6.35 -2.51
CA VAL A 153 17.87 -7.14 -2.73
C VAL A 153 16.99 -7.19 -1.48
N ALA A 154 17.57 -7.19 -0.27
CA ALA A 154 16.80 -7.10 0.97
C ALA A 154 16.04 -5.77 1.08
N ILE A 155 16.70 -4.64 0.78
CA ILE A 155 16.06 -3.33 0.75
C ILE A 155 14.94 -3.30 -0.29
N LEU A 156 15.21 -3.84 -1.49
CA LEU A 156 14.20 -3.93 -2.54
C LEU A 156 13.01 -4.79 -2.10
N SER A 157 13.26 -5.91 -1.40
CA SER A 157 12.22 -6.74 -0.81
C SER A 157 11.40 -5.96 0.22
N SER A 158 12.03 -5.24 1.15
CA SER A 158 11.32 -4.38 2.11
C SER A 158 10.49 -3.29 1.43
N PHE A 159 11.00 -2.70 0.35
CA PHE A 159 10.25 -1.70 -0.42
C PHE A 159 9.05 -2.33 -1.14
N TYR A 160 9.19 -3.49 -1.80
CA TYR A 160 8.05 -4.17 -2.41
C TYR A 160 7.02 -4.64 -1.39
N SER A 161 7.48 -5.03 -0.21
CA SER A 161 6.63 -5.32 0.94
C SER A 161 5.80 -4.09 1.34
N TYR A 162 6.45 -2.93 1.52
CA TYR A 162 5.75 -1.65 1.73
C TYR A 162 4.77 -1.36 0.58
N LEU A 163 5.19 -1.50 -0.68
CA LEU A 163 4.31 -1.30 -1.84
C LEU A 163 3.15 -2.29 -1.88
N MET A 164 3.29 -3.49 -1.31
CA MET A 164 2.18 -4.42 -1.12
C MET A 164 1.23 -3.94 -0.03
N GLY A 165 1.77 -3.46 1.09
CA GLY A 165 1.02 -2.77 2.15
C GLY A 165 0.32 -1.49 1.66
N GLU A 166 0.83 -0.89 0.59
CA GLU A 166 0.22 0.27 -0.06
C GLU A 166 -0.69 -0.12 -1.24
N ASP A 167 -0.95 -1.43 -1.44
CA ASP A 167 -1.70 -2.01 -2.55
C ASP A 167 -1.18 -1.64 -3.96
N TYR A 168 0.01 -1.06 -4.05
CA TYR A 168 0.67 -0.71 -5.31
C TYR A 168 1.15 -1.98 -6.03
N CYS A 169 1.79 -2.90 -5.30
CA CYS A 169 2.25 -4.20 -5.79
C CYS A 169 1.42 -5.36 -5.21
N GLU A 170 1.25 -6.46 -5.94
CA GLU A 170 0.58 -7.66 -5.40
C GLU A 170 1.57 -8.72 -4.91
N LYS A 171 2.81 -8.63 -5.38
CA LYS A 171 3.84 -9.63 -5.19
C LYS A 171 5.14 -8.91 -4.88
N ASN A 172 6.00 -9.61 -4.15
CA ASN A 172 7.34 -9.17 -3.87
C ASN A 172 8.34 -9.91 -4.78
N PRO A 173 8.64 -9.39 -5.99
CA PRO A 173 9.52 -10.05 -6.94
C PRO A 173 10.95 -10.20 -6.42
N ALA A 174 11.39 -9.30 -5.54
CA ALA A 174 12.70 -9.37 -4.89
C ALA A 174 12.78 -10.57 -3.91
N GLN A 175 11.75 -10.75 -3.09
CA GLN A 175 11.63 -11.93 -2.22
C GLN A 175 11.53 -13.23 -3.02
N MET A 176 10.71 -13.24 -4.10
CA MET A 176 10.61 -14.39 -4.99
C MET A 176 11.95 -14.75 -5.65
N TRP A 177 12.77 -13.74 -5.96
CA TRP A 177 14.12 -13.96 -6.48
C TRP A 177 15.06 -14.53 -5.41
N LEU A 178 15.07 -13.95 -4.19
CA LEU A 178 15.90 -14.42 -3.07
C LEU A 178 15.66 -15.90 -2.78
N ASN A 179 14.38 -16.30 -2.66
CA ASN A 179 13.94 -17.66 -2.32
C ASN A 179 14.41 -18.75 -3.31
N LYS A 180 14.76 -18.38 -4.55
CA LYS A 180 15.21 -19.33 -5.58
C LYS A 180 16.64 -19.05 -6.07
N SER A 181 17.32 -18.09 -5.48
CA SER A 181 18.70 -17.74 -5.81
C SER A 181 19.68 -18.62 -5.04
N ARG A 182 20.98 -18.53 -5.34
CA ARG A 182 22.04 -19.15 -4.51
C ARG A 182 22.09 -18.62 -3.07
N PHE A 183 21.40 -17.50 -2.80
CA PHE A 183 21.22 -16.93 -1.47
C PHE A 183 20.01 -17.54 -0.73
N SER A 184 19.29 -18.48 -1.35
CA SER A 184 18.29 -19.30 -0.70
C SER A 184 18.98 -20.13 0.38
N SER A 185 18.91 -19.68 1.63
CA SER A 185 19.34 -20.50 2.75
C SER A 185 18.42 -21.72 2.87
N ARG A 186 18.99 -22.93 2.95
CA ARG A 186 18.28 -24.14 3.40
C ARG A 186 17.98 -24.12 4.91
N GLN A 187 18.56 -23.18 5.66
CA GLN A 187 18.00 -22.84 6.96
C GLN A 187 16.76 -22.02 6.70
N LYS A 188 15.64 -22.46 7.28
CA LYS A 188 14.55 -21.57 7.67
C LYS A 188 15.15 -20.44 8.52
N TYR A 189 15.74 -19.44 7.87
CA TYR A 189 15.67 -18.08 8.34
C TYR A 189 14.20 -17.71 8.20
N ARG A 190 13.39 -18.25 9.13
CA ARG A 190 12.42 -17.45 9.85
C ARG A 190 13.22 -16.35 10.54
N LEU A 191 13.74 -15.40 9.75
CA LEU A 191 13.60 -14.02 10.18
C LEU A 191 12.10 -13.88 10.39
N ASN A 192 11.67 -13.37 11.52
CA ASN A 192 10.28 -13.11 11.84
C ASN A 192 9.68 -12.13 10.81
N THR A 193 9.49 -12.58 9.57
CA THR A 193 8.82 -11.90 8.45
C THR A 193 7.38 -12.38 8.34
N ASP A 194 6.92 -13.18 9.29
CA ASP A 194 5.49 -13.43 9.51
C ASP A 194 4.77 -12.18 10.04
N ASP A 195 5.49 -11.09 10.36
CA ASP A 195 4.98 -10.07 11.28
C ASP A 195 4.86 -8.63 10.74
N ASP A 196 5.07 -8.33 9.45
CA ASP A 196 5.10 -6.89 9.05
C ASP A 196 4.32 -6.48 7.80
N ASN A 197 3.88 -7.38 6.92
CA ASN A 197 3.18 -6.95 5.67
C ASN A 197 1.82 -7.61 5.42
N GLN A 198 1.31 -8.36 6.40
CA GLN A 198 -0.04 -8.95 6.37
C GLN A 198 -0.69 -8.92 7.75
N LEU A 199 -0.25 -8.01 8.62
CA LEU A 199 -0.85 -7.87 9.95
C LEU A 199 -2.33 -7.48 9.79
N ALA A 200 -3.22 -8.39 10.13
CA ALA A 200 -4.59 -8.09 10.45
C ALA A 200 -4.66 -7.74 11.94
N PHE A 201 -5.52 -6.78 12.29
CA PHE A 201 -5.97 -6.64 13.68
C PHE A 201 -6.47 -7.99 14.20
N THR A 202 -6.10 -8.36 15.42
CA THR A 202 -6.71 -9.50 16.12
C THR A 202 -8.20 -9.22 16.37
N GLU A 203 -9.00 -10.25 16.67
CA GLU A 203 -10.42 -10.07 16.99
C GLU A 203 -10.64 -9.07 18.13
N LEU A 204 -9.77 -9.11 19.15
CA LEU A 204 -9.79 -8.17 20.28
C LEU A 204 -9.49 -6.74 19.81
N GLN A 205 -8.36 -6.54 19.12
CA GLN A 205 -7.97 -5.22 18.63
C GLN A 205 -9.03 -4.63 17.69
N TRP A 206 -9.60 -5.45 16.80
CA TRP A 206 -10.68 -5.06 15.91
C TRP A 206 -11.95 -4.64 16.67
N SER A 207 -12.30 -5.37 17.74
CA SER A 207 -13.41 -5.01 18.63
C SER A 207 -13.19 -3.63 19.26
N TYR A 208 -11.97 -3.30 19.69
CA TYR A 208 -11.65 -1.96 20.20
C TYR A 208 -11.75 -0.87 19.13
N ILE A 209 -11.29 -1.12 17.89
CA ILE A 209 -11.47 -0.20 16.76
C ILE A 209 -12.95 0.10 16.54
N MET A 210 -13.78 -0.94 16.42
CA MET A 210 -15.23 -0.81 16.19
C MET A 210 -15.93 -0.09 17.34
N SER A 211 -15.66 -0.49 18.59
CA SER A 211 -16.21 0.14 19.79
C SER A 211 -15.83 1.63 19.88
N THR A 212 -14.57 1.95 19.55
CA THR A 212 -14.06 3.33 19.57
C THR A 212 -14.76 4.20 18.55
N VAL A 213 -14.82 3.78 17.29
CA VAL A 213 -15.45 4.59 16.24
C VAL A 213 -16.96 4.73 16.47
N GLU A 214 -17.64 3.72 17.03
CA GLU A 214 -19.05 3.81 17.40
C GLU A 214 -19.30 4.78 18.56
N LYS A 215 -18.44 4.79 19.58
CA LYS A 215 -18.50 5.79 20.67
C LYS A 215 -18.26 7.20 20.15
N LEU A 216 -17.25 7.39 19.29
CA LEU A 216 -16.95 8.67 18.66
C LEU A 216 -18.10 9.17 17.78
N ALA A 217 -18.72 8.29 16.99
CA ALA A 217 -19.86 8.62 16.14
C ALA A 217 -21.14 8.97 16.92
N LYS A 218 -21.26 8.50 18.18
CA LYS A 218 -22.33 8.92 19.10
C LYS A 218 -22.02 10.25 19.78
N ALA A 219 -20.77 10.47 20.19
CA ALA A 219 -20.35 11.67 20.91
C ALA A 219 -20.24 12.92 20.01
N GLN A 220 -19.71 12.75 18.80
CA GLN A 220 -19.46 13.82 17.82
C GLN A 220 -19.90 13.33 16.43
N PRO A 221 -21.21 13.18 16.20
CA PRO A 221 -21.75 12.59 14.97
C PRO A 221 -21.33 13.34 13.71
N GLU A 222 -21.21 14.66 13.79
CA GLU A 222 -20.72 15.53 12.72
C GLU A 222 -19.29 15.24 12.27
N LEU A 223 -18.49 14.67 13.17
CA LEU A 223 -17.13 14.29 12.86
C LEU A 223 -17.05 12.82 12.42
N HIS A 224 -17.74 11.94 13.12
CA HIS A 224 -17.41 10.52 13.12
C HIS A 224 -18.47 9.58 12.52
N GLN A 225 -19.66 10.06 12.16
CA GLN A 225 -20.61 9.23 11.40
C GLN A 225 -20.02 8.77 10.05
N ARG A 226 -19.24 9.64 9.39
CA ARG A 226 -18.52 9.26 8.17
C ARG A 226 -17.39 8.27 8.46
N SER A 227 -16.65 8.44 9.55
CA SER A 227 -15.52 7.56 9.88
C SER A 227 -16.02 6.15 10.20
N LEU A 228 -17.14 6.05 10.92
CA LEU A 228 -17.83 4.80 11.20
C LEU A 228 -18.23 4.08 9.91
N PHE A 229 -18.87 4.80 9.00
CA PHE A 229 -19.27 4.22 7.71
C PHE A 229 -18.06 3.83 6.86
N LEU A 230 -17.02 4.67 6.79
CA LEU A 230 -15.78 4.42 6.07
C LEU A 230 -15.09 3.12 6.53
N ILE A 231 -14.90 2.96 7.84
CA ILE A 231 -14.26 1.77 8.41
C ILE A 231 -15.10 0.52 8.13
N LYS A 232 -16.42 0.58 8.33
CA LYS A 232 -17.33 -0.54 8.02
C LYS A 232 -17.28 -0.92 6.54
N LEU A 233 -17.23 0.06 5.65
CA LEU A 233 -17.16 -0.12 4.21
C LEU A 233 -15.84 -0.76 3.77
N ILE A 234 -14.69 -0.24 4.22
CA ILE A 234 -13.37 -0.79 3.88
C ILE A 234 -13.25 -2.23 4.35
N TYR A 235 -13.65 -2.49 5.60
CA TYR A 235 -13.63 -3.83 6.19
C TYR A 235 -14.52 -4.81 5.41
N SER A 236 -15.77 -4.43 5.13
CA SER A 236 -16.76 -5.33 4.53
C SER A 236 -16.58 -5.57 3.03
N CYS A 237 -15.99 -4.61 2.31
CA CYS A 237 -15.80 -4.72 0.86
C CYS A 237 -14.33 -4.88 0.44
N TYR A 238 -13.43 -5.04 1.41
CA TYR A 238 -11.98 -5.12 1.22
C TYR A 238 -11.51 -4.02 0.26
N LEU A 239 -11.87 -2.77 0.55
CA LEU A 239 -11.56 -1.68 -0.37
C LEU A 239 -10.14 -1.18 -0.13
N ARG A 240 -9.49 -0.76 -1.21
CA ARG A 240 -8.28 0.05 -1.13
C ARG A 240 -8.65 1.48 -0.79
N VAL A 241 -7.75 2.22 -0.13
CA VAL A 241 -7.98 3.65 0.16
C VAL A 241 -8.24 4.45 -1.13
N SER A 242 -7.60 4.10 -2.24
CA SER A 242 -7.78 4.73 -3.56
C SER A 242 -9.13 4.44 -4.22
N GLU A 243 -9.86 3.42 -3.75
CA GLU A 243 -11.20 3.05 -4.22
C GLU A 243 -12.31 3.81 -3.47
N VAL A 244 -11.99 4.41 -2.31
CA VAL A 244 -12.91 5.18 -1.45
C VAL A 244 -12.54 6.67 -1.30
N SER A 245 -11.46 7.12 -1.95
CA SER A 245 -10.98 8.51 -1.90
C SER A 245 -11.16 9.25 -3.24
N ALA A 246 -11.24 10.57 -3.15
CA ALA A 246 -11.13 11.45 -4.31
C ALA A 246 -9.69 11.46 -4.83
N ARG A 247 -9.53 11.30 -6.15
CA ARG A 247 -8.26 11.47 -6.87
C ARG A 247 -8.50 12.03 -8.27
N ALA A 248 -7.44 12.39 -8.98
CA ALA A 248 -7.57 12.87 -10.35
C ALA A 248 -8.32 11.84 -11.23
N GLY A 249 -9.44 12.27 -11.82
CA GLY A 249 -10.26 11.42 -12.70
C GLY A 249 -11.11 10.35 -12.00
N PHE A 250 -11.21 10.35 -10.67
CA PHE A 250 -12.06 9.42 -9.92
C PHE A 250 -12.58 10.04 -8.62
N SER A 251 -13.91 10.00 -8.41
CA SER A 251 -14.58 10.44 -7.19
C SER A 251 -15.69 9.44 -6.86
N PRO A 252 -15.65 8.77 -5.71
CA PRO A 252 -16.62 7.72 -5.39
C PRO A 252 -18.01 8.28 -5.05
N VAL A 253 -19.06 7.61 -5.50
CA VAL A 253 -20.45 8.09 -5.38
C VAL A 253 -21.39 7.01 -4.86
N MET A 254 -22.50 7.43 -4.26
CA MET A 254 -23.51 6.54 -3.67
C MET A 254 -24.10 5.53 -4.67
N SER A 255 -24.21 5.88 -5.96
CA SER A 255 -24.68 4.95 -7.01
C SER A 255 -23.71 3.80 -7.32
N GLN A 256 -22.55 3.73 -6.66
CA GLN A 256 -21.71 2.54 -6.68
C GLN A 256 -22.35 1.37 -5.91
N PHE A 257 -23.21 1.63 -4.94
CA PHE A 257 -24.11 0.61 -4.41
C PHE A 257 -25.19 0.33 -5.45
N LYS A 258 -25.18 -0.88 -6.01
CA LYS A 258 -26.11 -1.31 -7.04
C LYS A 258 -26.92 -2.49 -6.56
N GLN A 259 -28.24 -2.40 -6.71
CA GLN A 259 -29.14 -3.51 -6.54
C GLN A 259 -29.46 -4.14 -7.88
N ASN A 260 -29.28 -5.45 -8.00
CA ASN A 260 -29.81 -6.19 -9.13
C ASN A 260 -31.35 -6.27 -8.99
N ARG A 261 -32.07 -5.75 -9.99
CA ARG A 261 -33.54 -5.67 -9.96
C ARG A 261 -34.25 -7.02 -9.98
N GLN A 262 -33.61 -8.05 -10.54
CA GLN A 262 -34.20 -9.39 -10.65
C GLN A 262 -33.98 -10.20 -9.36
N THR A 263 -32.78 -10.13 -8.79
CA THR A 263 -32.41 -10.94 -7.63
C THR A 263 -32.55 -10.21 -6.30
N GLY A 264 -32.67 -8.88 -6.32
CA GLY A 264 -32.65 -8.03 -5.12
C GLY A 264 -31.28 -7.90 -4.44
N ILE A 265 -30.26 -8.57 -4.97
CA ILE A 265 -28.92 -8.64 -4.38
C ILE A 265 -28.19 -7.30 -4.56
N TRP A 266 -27.61 -6.81 -3.46
CA TRP A 266 -26.78 -5.62 -3.46
C TRP A 266 -25.31 -5.94 -3.70
N SER A 267 -24.66 -5.07 -4.46
CA SER A 267 -23.23 -5.12 -4.73
C SER A 267 -22.64 -3.71 -4.69
N PHE A 268 -21.36 -3.60 -4.34
CA PHE A 268 -20.60 -2.37 -4.42
C PHE A 268 -19.70 -2.42 -5.66
N TYR A 269 -19.98 -1.54 -6.63
CA TYR A 269 -19.33 -1.51 -7.93
C TYR A 269 -18.08 -0.61 -7.91
N ILE A 270 -16.95 -1.20 -8.28
CA ILE A 270 -15.64 -0.55 -8.38
C ILE A 270 -15.30 -0.43 -9.88
N PRO A 271 -15.41 0.78 -10.47
CA PRO A 271 -15.30 0.94 -11.92
C PRO A 271 -13.87 0.81 -12.45
N LYS A 272 -12.87 1.18 -11.64
CA LYS A 272 -11.45 1.12 -11.99
C LYS A 272 -10.68 0.48 -10.83
N SER A 273 -10.37 -0.80 -10.97
CA SER A 273 -9.36 -1.49 -10.17
C SER A 273 -8.00 -1.46 -10.88
N LYS A 274 -6.98 -2.09 -10.28
CA LYS A 274 -5.67 -2.35 -10.88
C LYS A 274 -5.81 -3.02 -12.26
N GLY A 275 -5.01 -2.58 -13.22
CA GLY A 275 -5.06 -3.06 -14.62
C GLY A 275 -6.30 -2.61 -15.41
N GLY A 276 -7.06 -1.63 -14.92
CA GLY A 276 -8.24 -1.08 -15.61
C GLY A 276 -9.49 -1.97 -15.56
N LYS A 277 -9.44 -3.10 -14.85
CA LYS A 277 -10.57 -4.01 -14.70
C LYS A 277 -11.58 -3.48 -13.69
N SER A 278 -12.87 -3.63 -13.95
CA SER A 278 -13.93 -3.36 -12.97
C SER A 278 -14.26 -4.60 -12.16
N ARG A 279 -14.68 -4.43 -10.90
CA ARG A 279 -15.22 -5.54 -10.08
C ARG A 279 -16.44 -5.10 -9.28
N SER A 280 -17.25 -6.06 -8.86
CA SER A 280 -18.40 -5.84 -7.97
C SER A 280 -18.22 -6.70 -6.74
N VAL A 281 -18.31 -6.09 -5.56
CA VAL A 281 -18.18 -6.78 -4.27
C VAL A 281 -19.55 -7.09 -3.72
N ALA A 282 -19.79 -8.31 -3.23
CA ALA A 282 -21.03 -8.65 -2.57
C ALA A 282 -21.22 -7.82 -1.29
N VAL A 283 -22.42 -7.25 -1.10
CA VAL A 283 -22.71 -6.39 0.06
C VAL A 283 -23.53 -7.16 1.08
N SER A 284 -23.03 -7.24 2.32
CA SER A 284 -23.73 -7.89 3.42
C SER A 284 -24.92 -7.06 3.90
N LYS A 285 -25.89 -7.72 4.57
CA LYS A 285 -27.03 -7.02 5.19
C LYS A 285 -26.56 -5.97 6.20
N ALA A 286 -25.59 -6.31 7.03
CA ALA A 286 -25.01 -5.38 8.01
C ALA A 286 -24.39 -4.13 7.35
N LEU A 287 -23.77 -4.27 6.17
CA LEU A 287 -23.26 -3.12 5.42
C LEU A 287 -24.40 -2.28 4.80
N ILE A 288 -25.50 -2.90 4.36
CA ILE A 288 -26.70 -2.14 3.93
C ILE A 288 -27.31 -1.36 5.11
N ASP A 289 -27.35 -1.93 6.30
CA ASP A 289 -27.85 -1.23 7.49
C ASP A 289 -26.93 -0.06 7.86
N ALA A 290 -25.61 -0.26 7.80
CA ALA A 290 -24.64 0.81 8.01
C ALA A 290 -24.77 1.94 6.97
N LEU A 291 -24.95 1.58 5.69
CA LEU A 291 -25.22 2.53 4.62
C LEU A 291 -26.51 3.33 4.90
N THR A 292 -27.57 2.64 5.30
CA THR A 292 -28.86 3.25 5.61
C THR A 292 -28.75 4.25 6.77
N GLN A 293 -28.04 3.89 7.84
CA GLN A 293 -27.79 4.77 8.98
C GLN A 293 -27.00 6.02 8.56
N TYR A 294 -25.92 5.84 7.81
CA TYR A 294 -25.09 6.95 7.35
C TYR A 294 -25.87 7.89 6.41
N ARG A 295 -26.67 7.34 5.49
CA ARG A 295 -27.52 8.13 4.59
C ARG A 295 -28.59 8.89 5.34
N SER A 296 -29.21 8.27 6.34
CA SER A 296 -30.19 8.92 7.21
C SER A 296 -29.57 10.08 7.99
N TYR A 297 -28.34 9.90 8.47
CA TYR A 297 -27.55 10.97 9.10
C TYR A 297 -27.31 12.15 8.13
N LEU A 298 -27.01 11.85 6.85
CA LEU A 298 -26.90 12.84 5.78
C LEU A 298 -28.25 13.41 5.31
N LYS A 299 -29.37 12.99 5.90
CA LYS A 299 -30.75 13.36 5.51
C LYS A 299 -31.08 12.97 4.05
N LEU A 300 -30.50 11.87 3.57
CA LEU A 300 -30.78 11.27 2.27
C LEU A 300 -31.81 10.14 2.39
N SER A 301 -32.30 9.64 1.25
CA SER A 301 -33.11 8.42 1.23
C SER A 301 -32.33 7.23 1.82
N PRO A 302 -32.97 6.28 2.52
CA PRO A 302 -32.30 5.11 3.13
C PRO A 302 -31.39 4.34 2.18
N LEU A 303 -31.84 4.15 0.93
CA LEU A 303 -31.09 3.45 -0.11
C LEU A 303 -30.81 4.39 -1.30
N PRO A 304 -29.67 4.21 -1.98
CA PRO A 304 -29.28 5.06 -3.09
C PRO A 304 -30.07 4.75 -4.36
N THR A 305 -30.24 5.77 -5.19
CA THR A 305 -30.81 5.61 -6.54
C THR A 305 -29.71 5.28 -7.56
N SER A 306 -30.08 4.64 -8.68
CA SER A 306 -29.10 4.14 -9.67
C SER A 306 -28.24 5.23 -10.33
N ASN A 307 -28.66 6.50 -10.29
CA ASN A 307 -27.95 7.62 -10.91
C ASN A 307 -27.45 8.66 -9.88
N GLU A 308 -27.50 8.34 -8.59
CA GLU A 308 -27.12 9.26 -7.52
C GLU A 308 -25.64 9.64 -7.54
N GLN A 309 -25.34 10.92 -7.76
CA GLN A 309 -23.98 11.47 -7.78
C GLN A 309 -23.51 11.97 -6.40
N HIS A 310 -24.26 11.69 -5.34
CA HIS A 310 -23.86 12.12 -4.00
C HIS A 310 -22.52 11.46 -3.63
N PRO A 311 -21.53 12.21 -3.12
CA PRO A 311 -20.25 11.66 -2.67
C PRO A 311 -20.46 10.52 -1.67
N LEU A 312 -19.57 9.53 -1.72
CA LEU A 312 -19.61 8.40 -0.81
C LEU A 312 -19.19 8.78 0.62
N ILE A 313 -18.14 9.62 0.77
CA ILE A 313 -17.58 10.05 2.06
C ILE A 313 -17.43 11.57 2.08
N VAL A 314 -18.32 12.28 2.77
CA VAL A 314 -18.42 13.75 2.69
C VAL A 314 -17.37 14.48 3.55
N ARG A 315 -16.79 15.57 3.01
CA ARG A 315 -15.92 16.50 3.75
C ARG A 315 -16.66 17.29 4.83
N GLN A 316 -15.94 17.67 5.88
CA GLN A 316 -16.47 18.49 6.98
C GLN A 316 -16.45 19.99 6.68
N LYS A 317 -15.46 20.44 5.92
CA LYS A 317 -15.26 21.83 5.54
C LYS A 317 -14.97 21.89 4.05
N ALA A 318 -15.50 22.93 3.41
CA ALA A 318 -15.13 23.27 2.05
C ALA A 318 -13.60 23.46 1.94
N ALA A 319 -13.01 23.07 0.81
CA ALA A 319 -11.59 23.25 0.61
C ALA A 319 -11.21 24.75 0.65
N GLY A 320 -10.14 25.10 1.35
CA GLY A 320 -9.66 26.49 1.42
C GLY A 320 -8.88 26.94 0.18
N ARG A 321 -8.36 26.00 -0.61
CA ARG A 321 -7.64 26.20 -1.90
C ARG A 321 -7.86 24.99 -2.83
N GLY A 322 -7.75 25.18 -4.15
CA GLY A 322 -7.85 24.11 -5.17
C GLY A 322 -9.12 24.13 -6.04
N ARG A 323 -9.31 23.09 -6.86
CA ARG A 323 -10.42 22.99 -7.85
C ARG A 323 -11.82 22.82 -7.24
N GLU A 324 -11.91 22.52 -5.93
CA GLU A 324 -13.17 22.27 -5.21
C GLU A 324 -13.38 23.23 -4.03
N VAL A 325 -12.81 24.45 -4.11
CA VAL A 325 -13.02 25.49 -3.10
C VAL A 325 -14.51 25.81 -2.97
N GLY A 326 -15.00 25.85 -1.74
CA GLY A 326 -16.43 26.09 -1.46
C GLY A 326 -17.34 24.85 -1.46
N ASN A 327 -16.91 23.70 -2.00
CA ASN A 327 -17.73 22.49 -2.05
C ASN A 327 -17.58 21.62 -0.79
N LEU A 328 -18.63 21.57 0.02
CA LEU A 328 -18.79 20.63 1.14
C LEU A 328 -19.09 19.20 0.67
N ASN A 329 -19.83 19.08 -0.44
CA ASN A 329 -20.21 17.79 -1.05
C ASN A 329 -19.11 17.25 -1.96
N ALA A 330 -17.91 17.05 -1.42
CA ALA A 330 -16.81 16.40 -2.12
C ALA A 330 -16.22 15.28 -1.26
N ASN A 331 -15.63 14.28 -1.91
CA ASN A 331 -15.00 13.16 -1.22
C ASN A 331 -13.68 13.57 -0.56
N LEU A 332 -13.31 12.93 0.56
CA LEU A 332 -11.97 13.08 1.15
C LEU A 332 -10.89 12.55 0.20
N GLY A 333 -9.74 13.21 0.17
CA GLY A 333 -8.55 12.71 -0.54
C GLY A 333 -7.85 11.60 0.24
N ILE A 334 -6.95 10.85 -0.41
CA ILE A 334 -6.20 9.72 0.17
C ILE A 334 -5.57 10.09 1.52
N ARG A 335 -4.80 11.18 1.54
CA ARG A 335 -4.11 11.65 2.76
C ARG A 335 -5.08 11.95 3.90
N GLN A 336 -6.21 12.60 3.61
CA GLN A 336 -7.20 12.95 4.64
C GLN A 336 -7.86 11.71 5.23
N ILE A 337 -8.16 10.72 4.40
CA ILE A 337 -8.70 9.43 4.85
C ILE A 337 -7.69 8.71 5.76
N ARG A 338 -6.41 8.65 5.38
CA ARG A 338 -5.36 8.04 6.22
C ARG A 338 -5.26 8.74 7.57
N GLU A 339 -5.08 10.06 7.56
CA GLU A 339 -4.99 10.86 8.79
C GLU A 339 -6.21 10.70 9.71
N GLU A 340 -7.41 10.49 9.15
CA GLU A 340 -8.64 10.26 9.93
C GLU A 340 -8.66 8.86 10.56
N VAL A 341 -8.28 7.83 9.80
CA VAL A 341 -8.25 6.45 10.29
C VAL A 341 -7.11 6.25 11.30
N ASP A 342 -5.93 6.79 11.05
CA ASP A 342 -4.78 6.68 11.95
C ASP A 342 -5.09 7.28 13.33
N LYS A 343 -5.81 8.42 13.37
CA LYS A 343 -6.29 9.00 14.63
C LYS A 343 -7.21 8.05 15.40
N ILE A 344 -8.12 7.38 14.69
CA ILE A 344 -9.05 6.42 15.32
C ILE A 344 -8.28 5.21 15.85
N ILE A 345 -7.30 4.71 15.10
CA ILE A 345 -6.43 3.60 15.53
C ILE A 345 -5.68 3.99 16.81
N VAL A 346 -5.09 5.19 16.86
CA VAL A 346 -4.39 5.68 18.06
C VAL A 346 -5.34 5.81 19.27
N ILE A 347 -6.56 6.32 19.07
CA ILE A 347 -7.55 6.42 20.16
C ILE A 347 -7.94 5.03 20.66
N ALA A 348 -8.17 4.08 19.75
CA ALA A 348 -8.49 2.70 20.11
C ALA A 348 -7.32 2.02 20.85
N ALA A 349 -6.08 2.26 20.40
CA ALA A 349 -4.87 1.79 21.05
C ALA A 349 -4.73 2.35 22.49
N ASN A 350 -5.10 3.61 22.72
CA ASN A 350 -5.11 4.17 24.07
C ASN A 350 -6.21 3.55 24.95
N SER A 351 -7.37 3.20 24.38
CA SER A 351 -8.43 2.51 25.13
C SER A 351 -8.00 1.10 25.56
N ILE A 352 -7.47 0.29 24.64
CA ILE A 352 -7.00 -1.08 24.97
C ILE A 352 -5.83 -1.06 25.96
N GLU A 353 -4.95 -0.06 25.89
CA GLU A 353 -3.86 0.14 26.87
C GLU A 353 -4.40 0.49 28.26
N THR A 354 -5.45 1.31 28.34
CA THR A 354 -6.11 1.67 29.61
C THR A 354 -6.70 0.43 30.29
N ASP A 355 -7.16 -0.54 29.51
CA ASP A 355 -7.70 -1.81 29.99
C ASP A 355 -6.59 -2.86 30.29
N GLY A 356 -5.30 -2.48 30.19
CA GLY A 356 -4.15 -3.27 30.62
C GLY A 356 -3.43 -4.04 29.52
N PHE A 357 -3.88 -3.93 28.26
CA PHE A 357 -3.33 -4.67 27.12
C PHE A 357 -2.26 -3.83 26.39
N CYS A 358 -1.14 -3.58 27.05
CA CYS A 358 -0.07 -2.69 26.54
C CYS A 358 0.59 -3.20 25.25
N GLU A 359 0.74 -4.53 25.10
CA GLU A 359 1.36 -5.13 23.91
C GLU A 359 0.47 -4.96 22.67
N ASP A 360 -0.84 -5.25 22.80
CA ASP A 360 -1.82 -4.98 21.74
C ASP A 360 -1.86 -3.50 21.36
N ALA A 361 -1.81 -2.60 22.35
CA ALA A 361 -1.79 -1.17 22.09
C ALA A 361 -0.56 -0.74 21.27
N LEU A 362 0.62 -1.28 21.60
CA LEU A 362 1.85 -1.01 20.85
C LEU A 362 1.75 -1.51 19.41
N GLN A 363 1.24 -2.73 19.20
CA GLN A 363 1.02 -3.29 17.87
C GLN A 363 0.04 -2.42 17.07
N MET A 364 -1.11 -2.07 17.66
CA MET A 364 -2.14 -1.25 17.00
C MET A 364 -1.59 0.09 16.51
N ARG A 365 -0.67 0.72 17.25
CA ARG A 365 -0.05 2.00 16.85
C ARG A 365 0.85 1.89 15.61
N GLY A 366 1.28 0.68 15.25
CA GLY A 366 2.00 0.41 14.00
C GLY A 366 1.08 0.07 12.82
N LEU A 367 -0.22 -0.08 13.04
CA LEU A 367 -1.19 -0.45 12.00
C LEU A 367 -1.80 0.79 11.33
N SER A 368 -2.30 0.59 10.12
CA SER A 368 -2.87 1.62 9.26
C SER A 368 -4.22 1.20 8.66
N ILE A 369 -4.79 2.06 7.83
CA ILE A 369 -6.01 1.77 7.06
C ILE A 369 -5.90 0.50 6.20
N HIS A 370 -4.72 0.16 5.71
CA HIS A 370 -4.55 -1.04 4.88
C HIS A 370 -4.72 -2.32 5.71
N ASN A 371 -4.33 -2.30 6.98
CA ASN A 371 -4.52 -3.42 7.88
C ASN A 371 -6.01 -3.70 8.13
N ILE A 372 -6.90 -2.69 8.00
CA ILE A 372 -8.37 -2.89 8.05
C ILE A 372 -8.85 -3.76 6.88
N ARG A 373 -8.32 -3.53 5.67
CA ARG A 373 -8.61 -4.36 4.49
C ARG A 373 -8.18 -5.80 4.75
N HIS A 374 -6.95 -6.00 5.25
CA HIS A 374 -6.45 -7.34 5.61
C HIS A 374 -7.32 -8.01 6.65
N THR A 375 -7.70 -7.30 7.73
CA THR A 375 -8.61 -7.82 8.75
C THR A 375 -9.94 -8.26 8.15
N GLY A 376 -10.52 -7.48 7.23
CA GLY A 376 -11.72 -7.88 6.50
C GLY A 376 -11.55 -9.21 5.75
N ILE A 377 -10.47 -9.36 5.00
CA ILE A 377 -10.17 -10.57 4.22
C ILE A 377 -9.94 -11.76 5.16
N THR A 378 -9.09 -11.60 6.18
CA THR A 378 -8.77 -12.63 7.17
C THR A 378 -10.00 -13.08 7.93
N HIS A 379 -10.84 -12.15 8.41
CA HIS A 379 -12.06 -12.49 9.14
C HIS A 379 -13.08 -13.18 8.24
N ASP A 380 -13.25 -12.73 6.99
CA ASP A 380 -14.22 -13.36 6.11
C ASP A 380 -13.84 -14.80 5.74
N ILE A 381 -12.54 -15.09 5.60
CA ILE A 381 -12.04 -16.44 5.33
C ILE A 381 -12.10 -17.30 6.59
N ASN A 382 -11.50 -16.85 7.69
CA ASN A 382 -11.25 -17.70 8.86
C ASN A 382 -12.40 -17.71 9.88
N ILE A 383 -13.16 -16.61 10.01
CA ILE A 383 -14.26 -16.48 10.98
C ILE A 383 -15.60 -16.75 10.29
N ASN A 384 -15.85 -16.11 9.15
CA ASN A 384 -17.14 -16.23 8.44
C ASN A 384 -17.19 -17.42 7.46
N GLY A 385 -16.07 -18.13 7.26
CA GLY A 385 -16.00 -19.31 6.42
C GLY A 385 -16.33 -19.07 4.94
N ARG A 386 -16.15 -17.84 4.44
CA ARG A 386 -16.43 -17.53 3.04
C ARG A 386 -15.46 -18.29 2.13
N PRO A 387 -15.94 -18.91 1.04
CA PRO A 387 -15.08 -19.61 0.10
C PRO A 387 -13.96 -18.70 -0.44
N LEU A 388 -12.73 -19.22 -0.48
CA LEU A 388 -11.54 -18.47 -0.89
C LEU A 388 -11.69 -17.82 -2.26
N SER A 389 -12.33 -18.52 -3.21
CA SER A 389 -12.61 -18.01 -4.56
C SER A 389 -13.55 -16.80 -4.56
N HIS A 390 -14.52 -16.75 -3.64
CA HIS A 390 -15.42 -15.62 -3.50
C HIS A 390 -14.69 -14.40 -2.93
N VAL A 391 -13.91 -14.61 -1.87
CA VAL A 391 -13.11 -13.54 -1.25
C VAL A 391 -12.04 -13.03 -2.22
N GLN A 392 -11.40 -13.90 -3.00
CA GLN A 392 -10.44 -13.50 -4.03
C GLN A 392 -11.08 -12.57 -5.07
N ALA A 393 -12.26 -12.93 -5.58
CA ALA A 393 -12.97 -12.14 -6.60
C ALA A 393 -13.38 -10.77 -6.05
N ASP A 394 -13.92 -10.73 -4.83
CA ASP A 394 -14.36 -9.52 -4.15
C ASP A 394 -13.17 -8.61 -3.78
N ALA A 395 -12.08 -9.18 -3.25
CA ALA A 395 -10.84 -8.47 -2.97
C ALA A 395 -10.08 -8.07 -4.25
N GLY A 396 -10.47 -8.64 -5.39
CA GLY A 396 -9.89 -8.53 -6.73
C GLY A 396 -8.38 -8.76 -6.74
N HIS A 397 -7.95 -9.90 -6.19
CA HIS A 397 -6.60 -10.43 -6.34
C HIS A 397 -6.49 -11.24 -7.64
N GLU A 398 -5.46 -11.01 -8.45
CA GLU A 398 -5.29 -11.74 -9.71
C GLU A 398 -4.94 -13.22 -9.52
N SER A 399 -4.27 -13.56 -8.40
CA SER A 399 -3.94 -14.94 -8.05
C SER A 399 -4.66 -15.40 -6.79
N ILE A 400 -5.08 -16.67 -6.79
CA ILE A 400 -5.54 -17.35 -5.59
C ILE A 400 -4.42 -17.44 -4.54
N ASP A 401 -3.15 -17.50 -4.96
CA ASP A 401 -1.97 -17.55 -4.08
C ASP A 401 -1.88 -16.33 -3.16
N THR A 402 -2.32 -15.17 -3.65
CA THR A 402 -2.37 -13.93 -2.86
C THR A 402 -3.41 -14.04 -1.76
N THR A 403 -4.54 -14.68 -2.05
CA THR A 403 -5.64 -14.86 -1.08
C THR A 403 -5.35 -16.02 -0.12
N SER A 404 -4.62 -17.05 -0.56
CA SER A 404 -4.26 -18.18 0.31
C SER A 404 -3.30 -17.80 1.45
N GLN A 405 -2.63 -16.66 1.36
CA GLN A 405 -1.75 -16.16 2.42
C GLN A 405 -2.52 -15.80 3.70
N TYR A 406 -3.83 -15.54 3.61
CA TYR A 406 -4.69 -15.24 4.74
C TYR A 406 -5.30 -16.50 5.41
N LEU A 407 -5.02 -17.70 4.89
CA LEU A 407 -5.51 -18.93 5.50
C LEU A 407 -4.67 -19.31 6.71
N HIS A 408 -5.29 -19.31 7.89
CA HIS A 408 -4.68 -19.80 9.12
C HIS A 408 -5.26 -21.17 9.48
N THR A 409 -4.94 -22.21 8.70
CA THR A 409 -5.38 -23.57 9.05
C THR A 409 -4.38 -24.27 9.96
N THR A 410 -4.79 -24.59 11.18
CA THR A 410 -4.00 -25.43 12.08
C THR A 410 -4.03 -26.90 11.66
N GLN A 411 -3.09 -27.72 12.16
CA GLN A 411 -3.17 -29.18 11.96
C GLN A 411 -4.41 -29.79 12.63
N ILE A 412 -4.85 -29.20 13.74
CA ILE A 412 -6.00 -29.66 14.52
C ILE A 412 -7.29 -29.43 13.73
N GLU A 413 -7.51 -28.22 13.21
CA GLU A 413 -8.69 -27.91 12.37
C GLU A 413 -8.77 -28.80 11.12
N ARG A 414 -7.62 -29.09 10.49
CA ARG A 414 -7.58 -30.02 9.34
C ARG A 414 -7.94 -31.44 9.73
N HIS A 415 -7.60 -31.87 10.94
CA HIS A 415 -7.96 -33.18 11.44
C HIS A 415 -9.46 -33.24 11.78
N GLU A 416 -9.97 -32.26 12.51
CA GLU A 416 -11.39 -32.16 12.90
C GLU A 416 -12.31 -32.06 11.67
N SER A 417 -11.97 -31.23 10.70
CA SER A 417 -12.75 -31.08 9.45
C SER A 417 -12.78 -32.36 8.60
N ALA A 418 -11.77 -33.22 8.71
CA ALA A 418 -11.71 -34.50 8.01
C ALA A 418 -12.38 -35.64 8.78
N GLN A 419 -12.51 -35.52 10.12
CA GLN A 419 -12.91 -36.61 11.01
C GLN A 419 -14.27 -37.23 10.65
N ASN A 420 -15.25 -36.38 10.30
CA ASN A 420 -16.63 -36.79 10.04
C ASN A 420 -16.98 -36.79 8.55
N LYS A 421 -15.99 -36.84 7.66
CA LYS A 421 -16.23 -36.78 6.21
C LYS A 421 -16.92 -38.08 5.74
N PRO A 422 -18.19 -38.04 5.32
CA PRO A 422 -18.89 -39.24 4.87
C PRO A 422 -18.33 -39.71 3.52
N LEU A 423 -18.31 -41.02 3.31
CA LEU A 423 -17.94 -41.61 2.02
C LEU A 423 -19.12 -41.67 1.05
N ASP A 424 -20.34 -41.76 1.58
CA ASP A 424 -21.60 -41.71 0.85
C ASP A 424 -22.56 -40.79 1.59
N TYR A 425 -22.95 -39.68 0.95
CA TYR A 425 -23.87 -38.68 1.52
C TYR A 425 -25.33 -39.12 1.47
N LEU A 426 -25.64 -40.22 0.77
CA LEU A 426 -26.99 -40.74 0.58
C LEU A 426 -27.22 -42.09 1.29
N GLN A 427 -26.23 -42.56 2.06
CA GLN A 427 -26.34 -43.81 2.79
C GLN A 427 -27.52 -43.77 3.78
N GLY A 428 -28.53 -44.62 3.55
CA GLY A 428 -29.71 -44.74 4.42
C GLY A 428 -30.93 -43.92 4.02
N ILE A 429 -30.94 -43.31 2.82
CA ILE A 429 -32.18 -42.81 2.21
C ILE A 429 -32.80 -43.96 1.41
N GLU A 430 -33.72 -44.71 2.04
CA GLU A 430 -34.65 -45.64 1.35
C GLU A 430 -35.94 -44.93 0.92
#